data_AF-A0A8J2IR43-F1
#
_entry.id   AF-A0A8J2IR43-F1
#
_cell.length_a   1.000
_cell.length_b   1.000
_cell.length_c   1.000
_cell.angle_alpha   90.00
_cell.angle_beta   90.00
_cell.angle_gamma   90.00
#
_symmetry.space_group_name_H-M   'P 1'
#
loop_
_entity.id
_entity.type
_entity.pdbx_description
1 polymer ?
#
loop_
_entity_poly.entity_id
_entity_poly.type
_entity_poly.pdbx_seq_one_letter_code
_entity_poly.pdbx_strand_id
1 'polypeptide(L)'
;MAAKQPSSRWWFWTKVLMGGAVVAVGGPAFTMWLTPTEEELRSRYNPELRKKSLENREERQQDFDDFVTRLKEYSKSDKPIWVVVKEEEERKRKNAAAAAKASKLETETRREEMRREAGLDAK
;
A
#
# COMPACT_ATOMS: atom_id res chain seq x y z
N MET A 1 -42.89 -24.68 -43.84
CA MET A 1 -41.99 -24.72 -42.67
C MET A 1 -42.39 -23.58 -41.74
N ALA A 2 -42.82 -23.87 -40.51
CA ALA A 2 -43.44 -22.89 -39.63
C ALA A 2 -42.44 -21.81 -39.20
N ALA A 3 -42.75 -20.54 -39.53
CA ALA A 3 -41.99 -19.38 -39.10
C ALA A 3 -42.16 -19.22 -37.58
N LYS A 4 -41.05 -19.37 -36.84
CA LYS A 4 -40.98 -19.16 -35.39
C LYS A 4 -41.36 -17.70 -35.09
N GLN A 5 -42.47 -17.52 -34.38
CA GLN A 5 -43.05 -16.21 -34.08
C GLN A 5 -42.03 -15.22 -33.48
N PRO A 6 -42.17 -13.90 -33.75
CA PRO A 6 -41.25 -12.90 -33.21
C PRO A 6 -41.38 -12.90 -31.68
N SER A 7 -40.30 -13.24 -30.98
CA SER A 7 -40.23 -13.08 -29.54
C SER A 7 -40.68 -11.68 -29.17
N SER A 8 -41.69 -11.54 -28.29
CA SER A 8 -42.12 -10.23 -27.80
C SER A 8 -40.92 -9.46 -27.29
N ARG A 9 -40.88 -8.14 -27.49
CA ARG A 9 -39.73 -7.29 -27.08
C ARG A 9 -39.37 -7.51 -25.60
N TRP A 10 -40.36 -7.77 -24.75
CA TRP A 10 -40.16 -8.11 -23.34
C TRP A 10 -39.40 -9.42 -23.14
N TRP A 11 -39.72 -10.49 -23.90
CA TRP A 11 -38.99 -11.76 -23.83
C TRP A 11 -37.52 -11.63 -24.24
N PHE A 12 -37.23 -10.76 -25.23
CA PHE A 12 -35.84 -10.45 -25.61
C PHE A 12 -35.09 -9.79 -24.44
N TRP A 13 -35.66 -8.74 -23.82
CA TRP A 13 -35.04 -8.05 -22.69
C TRP A 13 -34.85 -8.95 -21.46
N THR A 14 -35.78 -9.85 -21.18
CA THR A 14 -35.63 -10.86 -20.11
C THR A 14 -34.41 -11.74 -20.33
N LYS A 15 -34.17 -12.21 -21.56
CA LYS A 15 -32.97 -13.00 -21.89
C LYS A 15 -31.69 -12.20 -21.76
N VAL A 16 -31.71 -10.93 -22.19
CA VAL A 16 -30.56 -10.03 -22.07
C VAL A 16 -30.22 -9.80 -20.60
N LEU A 17 -31.21 -9.51 -19.76
CA LEU A 17 -31.00 -9.34 -18.31
C LEU A 17 -30.50 -10.62 -17.65
N MET A 18 -31.06 -11.77 -18.02
CA MET A 18 -30.62 -13.06 -17.49
C MET A 18 -29.17 -13.37 -17.88
N GLY A 19 -28.80 -13.18 -19.15
CA GLY A 19 -27.42 -13.33 -19.61
C GLY A 19 -26.46 -12.33 -18.94
N GLY A 20 -26.88 -11.07 -18.82
CA GLY A 20 -26.10 -10.03 -18.13
C GLY A 20 -25.87 -10.35 -16.66
N ALA A 21 -26.89 -10.83 -15.95
CA ALA A 21 -26.77 -11.25 -14.56
C ALA A 21 -25.83 -12.46 -14.38
N VAL A 22 -25.91 -13.45 -15.28
CA VAL A 22 -25.01 -14.61 -15.27
C VAL A 22 -23.56 -14.18 -15.49
N VAL A 23 -23.27 -13.23 -16.38
CA VAL A 23 -21.90 -12.75 -16.59
C VAL A 23 -21.43 -11.88 -15.42
N ALA A 24 -22.27 -10.97 -14.94
CA ALA A 24 -21.93 -10.05 -13.86
C ALA A 24 -21.69 -10.74 -12.52
N VAL A 25 -22.43 -11.82 -12.22
CA VAL A 25 -22.26 -12.61 -10.98
C VAL A 25 -21.36 -13.80 -11.21
N GLY A 26 -21.57 -14.53 -12.31
CA GLY A 26 -20.83 -15.75 -12.63
C GLY A 26 -19.37 -15.50 -12.94
N GLY A 27 -19.01 -14.37 -13.54
CA GLY A 27 -17.61 -13.99 -13.74
C GLY A 27 -16.85 -13.89 -12.41
N PRO A 28 -17.24 -13.00 -11.49
CA PRO A 28 -16.63 -12.91 -10.17
C PRO A 28 -16.70 -14.22 -9.39
N ALA A 29 -17.85 -14.91 -9.36
CA ALA A 29 -17.98 -16.17 -8.63
C ALA A 29 -17.04 -17.26 -9.16
N PHE A 30 -16.89 -17.37 -10.49
CA PHE A 30 -15.97 -18.32 -11.11
C PHE A 30 -14.51 -17.99 -10.79
N THR A 31 -14.13 -16.70 -10.81
CA THR A 31 -12.78 -16.30 -10.41
C THR A 31 -12.50 -16.61 -8.94
N MET A 32 -13.44 -16.33 -8.03
CA MET A 32 -13.30 -16.68 -6.62
C MET A 32 -13.20 -18.19 -6.38
N TRP A 33 -13.88 -18.99 -7.21
CA TRP A 33 -13.80 -20.44 -7.13
C TRP A 33 -12.45 -21.01 -7.60
N LEU A 34 -11.86 -20.43 -8.66
CA LEU A 34 -10.58 -20.88 -9.18
C LEU A 34 -9.37 -20.32 -8.42
N THR A 35 -9.50 -19.12 -7.85
CA THR A 35 -8.39 -18.45 -7.19
C THR A 35 -8.14 -19.15 -5.85
N PRO A 36 -6.93 -19.71 -5.62
CA PRO A 36 -6.62 -20.37 -4.37
C PRO A 36 -6.72 -19.40 -3.18
N THR A 37 -7.16 -19.91 -2.04
CA THR A 37 -7.26 -19.10 -0.82
C THR A 37 -5.88 -18.75 -0.27
N GLU A 38 -5.79 -17.70 0.55
CA GLU A 38 -4.50 -17.26 1.11
C GLU A 38 -3.82 -18.37 1.95
N GLU A 39 -4.61 -19.24 2.59
CA GLU A 39 -4.12 -20.38 3.36
C GLU A 39 -3.54 -21.48 2.48
N GLU A 40 -4.18 -21.79 1.34
CA GLU A 40 -3.67 -22.72 0.34
C GLU A 40 -2.40 -22.20 -0.35
N LEU A 41 -2.31 -20.90 -0.58
CA LEU A 41 -1.08 -20.25 -1.03
C LEU A 41 0.03 -20.37 0.02
N ARG A 42 -0.29 -20.12 1.29
CA ARG A 42 0.68 -20.14 2.40
C ARG A 42 1.19 -21.55 2.73
N SER A 43 0.37 -22.58 2.51
CA SER A 43 0.78 -23.97 2.68
C SER A 43 1.81 -24.42 1.63
N ARG A 44 1.75 -23.85 0.42
CA ARG A 44 2.71 -24.07 -0.67
C ARG A 44 4.02 -23.30 -0.50
N TYR A 45 4.10 -22.34 0.43
CA TYR A 45 5.35 -21.61 0.70
C TYR A 45 6.39 -22.48 1.42
N ASN A 46 7.66 -22.21 1.09
CA ASN A 46 8.83 -22.70 1.81
C ASN A 46 8.75 -22.27 3.29
N PRO A 47 9.08 -23.13 4.27
CA PRO A 47 9.02 -22.84 5.72
C PRO A 47 9.53 -21.45 6.14
N GLU A 48 10.62 -20.95 5.55
CA GLU A 48 11.15 -19.62 5.89
C GLU A 48 10.21 -18.48 5.48
N LEU A 49 9.63 -18.55 4.29
CA LEU A 49 8.68 -17.55 3.78
C LEU A 49 7.39 -17.56 4.59
N ARG A 50 6.98 -18.73 5.08
CA ARG A 50 5.82 -18.87 5.96
C ARG A 50 6.05 -18.13 7.28
N LYS A 51 7.21 -18.31 7.89
CA LYS A 51 7.59 -17.62 9.13
C LYS A 51 7.63 -16.10 8.94
N LYS A 52 8.31 -15.63 7.89
CA LYS A 52 8.38 -14.20 7.54
C LYS A 52 7.00 -13.59 7.27
N SER A 53 6.10 -14.34 6.63
CA SER A 53 4.74 -13.85 6.36
C SER A 53 3.91 -13.64 7.63
N LEU A 54 4.16 -14.43 8.67
CA LEU A 54 3.50 -14.32 9.98
C LEU A 54 4.09 -13.16 10.79
N GLU A 55 5.42 -13.05 10.82
CA GLU A 55 6.13 -11.98 11.53
C GLU A 55 5.81 -10.59 10.94
N ASN A 56 5.85 -10.45 9.61
CA ASN A 56 5.60 -9.17 8.95
C ASN A 56 4.11 -8.92 8.65
N ARG A 57 3.17 -9.69 9.21
CA ARG A 57 1.74 -9.49 8.92
C ARG A 57 1.25 -8.15 9.48
N GLU A 58 1.59 -7.88 10.74
CA GLU A 58 1.17 -6.66 11.43
C GLU A 58 1.85 -5.42 10.81
N GLU A 59 3.16 -5.50 10.57
CA GLU A 59 3.92 -4.46 9.86
C GLU A 59 3.29 -4.12 8.51
N ARG A 60 2.94 -5.13 7.69
CA ARG A 60 2.28 -4.90 6.39
C ARG A 60 0.89 -4.28 6.51
N GLN A 61 0.14 -4.59 7.56
CA GLN A 61 -1.16 -3.96 7.81
C GLN A 61 -0.98 -2.50 8.17
N GLN A 62 -0.05 -2.20 9.07
CA GLN A 62 0.27 -0.82 9.46
C GLN A 62 0.80 -0.01 8.27
N ASP A 63 1.72 -0.57 7.48
CA ASP A 63 2.24 0.08 6.27
C ASP A 63 1.14 0.41 5.27
N PHE A 64 0.17 -0.48 5.11
CA PHE A 64 -0.97 -0.29 4.23
C PHE A 64 -1.90 0.81 4.74
N ASP A 65 -2.24 0.78 6.03
CA ASP A 65 -3.07 1.81 6.66
C ASP A 65 -2.41 3.19 6.59
N ASP A 66 -1.11 3.27 6.83
CA ASP A 66 -0.30 4.48 6.70
C ASP A 66 -0.25 4.97 5.25
N PHE A 67 -0.14 4.06 4.28
CA PHE A 67 -0.16 4.39 2.87
C PHE A 67 -1.51 4.97 2.46
N VAL A 68 -2.62 4.32 2.84
CA VAL A 68 -3.98 4.78 2.55
C VAL A 68 -4.25 6.12 3.23
N THR A 69 -3.77 6.31 4.46
CA THR A 69 -3.89 7.58 5.19
C THR A 69 -3.17 8.71 4.47
N ARG A 70 -1.92 8.50 4.04
CA ARG A 70 -1.17 9.46 3.21
C ARG A 70 -1.88 9.76 1.90
N LEU A 71 -2.43 8.74 1.24
CA LEU A 71 -3.15 8.92 -0.03
C LEU A 71 -4.39 9.79 0.15
N LYS A 72 -5.17 9.57 1.23
CA LYS A 72 -6.33 10.41 1.60
C LYS A 72 -5.91 11.85 1.92
N GLU A 73 -4.72 12.05 2.46
CA GLU A 73 -4.18 13.38 2.73
C GLU A 73 -3.78 14.07 1.42
N TYR A 74 -3.08 13.37 0.53
CA TYR A 74 -2.66 13.90 -0.77
C TYR A 74 -3.84 14.18 -1.70
N SER A 75 -4.91 13.39 -1.61
CA SER A 75 -6.12 13.61 -2.41
C SER A 75 -6.87 14.89 -2.04
N LYS A 76 -6.56 15.52 -0.89
CA LYS A 76 -7.12 16.83 -0.52
C LYS A 76 -6.45 18.00 -1.25
N SER A 77 -5.31 17.76 -1.89
CA SER A 77 -4.62 18.78 -2.68
C SER A 77 -5.23 18.89 -4.07
N ASP A 78 -5.30 20.11 -4.60
CA ASP A 78 -5.66 20.38 -5.99
C ASP A 78 -4.56 19.96 -6.99
N LYS A 79 -3.37 19.62 -6.48
CA LYS A 79 -2.25 19.15 -7.31
C LYS A 79 -2.35 17.65 -7.57
N PRO A 80 -1.83 17.16 -8.71
CA PRO A 80 -1.75 15.72 -8.94
C PRO A 80 -0.94 15.00 -7.85
N ILE A 81 -1.39 13.83 -7.42
CA ILE A 81 -0.83 13.07 -6.30
C ILE A 81 0.69 12.84 -6.45
N TRP A 82 1.18 12.56 -7.66
CA TRP A 82 2.61 12.33 -7.89
C TRP A 82 3.48 13.57 -7.65
N VAL A 83 2.92 14.78 -7.81
CA VAL A 83 3.63 16.03 -7.52
C VAL A 83 3.72 16.22 -6.00
N VAL A 84 2.60 16.05 -5.30
CA VAL A 84 2.54 16.15 -3.83
C VAL A 84 3.48 15.15 -3.17
N VAL A 85 3.54 13.91 -3.66
CA VAL A 85 4.46 12.88 -3.17
C VAL A 85 5.91 13.30 -3.33
N LYS A 86 6.29 13.87 -4.49
CA LYS A 86 7.66 14.37 -4.71
C LYS A 86 8.00 15.54 -3.79
N GLU A 87 7.08 16.50 -3.64
CA GLU A 87 7.25 17.65 -2.74
C GLU A 87 7.44 17.18 -1.28
N GLU A 88 6.64 16.21 -0.84
CA GLU A 88 6.78 15.58 0.48
C GLU A 88 8.10 14.83 0.66
N GLU A 89 8.55 14.10 -0.36
CA GLU A 89 9.83 13.39 -0.32
C GLU A 89 11.00 14.37 -0.23
N GLU A 90 10.98 15.46 -1.00
CA GLU A 90 11.97 16.53 -0.92
C GLU A 90 11.97 17.21 0.46
N ARG A 91 10.78 17.47 1.02
CA ARG A 91 10.63 18.02 2.37
C ARG A 91 11.24 17.10 3.42
N LYS A 92 10.93 15.79 3.35
CA LYS A 92 11.51 14.77 4.25
C LYS A 92 13.02 14.70 4.13
N ARG A 93 13.58 14.72 2.91
CA ARG A 93 15.04 14.71 2.68
C ARG A 93 15.71 15.95 3.28
N LYS A 94 15.14 17.14 3.08
CA LYS A 94 15.66 18.40 3.65
C LYS A 94 15.62 18.37 5.18
N ASN A 95 14.52 17.91 5.77
CA ASN A 95 14.38 17.80 7.22
C ASN A 95 15.35 16.76 7.81
N ALA A 96 15.51 15.59 7.17
CA ALA A 96 16.46 14.58 7.60
C ALA A 96 17.92 15.09 7.53
N ALA A 97 18.28 15.82 6.47
CA ALA A 97 19.60 16.42 6.35
C ALA A 97 19.85 17.50 7.41
N ALA A 98 18.84 18.31 7.74
CA ALA A 98 18.93 19.33 8.79
C ALA A 98 19.08 18.67 10.18
N ALA A 99 18.27 17.65 10.48
CA ALA A 99 18.34 16.90 11.73
C ALA A 99 19.69 16.20 11.90
N ALA A 100 20.22 15.58 10.83
CA ALA A 100 21.53 14.95 10.85
C ALA A 100 22.69 15.94 11.06
N LYS A 101 22.55 17.19 10.59
CA LYS A 101 23.55 18.24 10.88
C LYS A 101 23.46 18.69 12.35
N ALA A 102 22.25 18.88 12.86
CA ALA A 102 22.03 19.28 14.25
C ALA A 102 22.59 18.23 15.23
N SER A 103 22.32 16.94 14.99
CA SER A 103 22.83 15.87 15.84
C SER A 103 24.36 15.74 15.79
N LYS A 104 24.99 16.00 14.63
CA LYS A 104 26.45 16.06 14.52
C LYS A 104 27.05 17.19 15.33
N LEU A 105 26.49 18.39 15.23
CA LEU A 105 26.91 19.54 16.04
C LEU A 105 26.76 19.23 17.53
N GLU A 106 25.64 18.67 17.96
CA GLU A 106 25.41 18.30 19.36
C GLU A 106 26.39 17.23 19.86
N THR A 107 26.75 16.25 19.01
CA THR A 107 27.76 15.25 19.38
C THR A 107 29.17 15.83 19.42
N GLU A 108 29.48 16.80 18.57
CA GLU A 108 30.76 17.53 18.59
C GLU A 108 30.88 18.41 19.84
N THR A 109 29.86 19.21 20.17
CA THR A 109 29.84 20.03 21.39
C THR A 109 29.95 19.17 22.64
N ARG A 110 29.21 18.05 22.69
CA ARG A 110 29.28 17.11 23.82
C ARG A 110 30.67 16.47 23.95
N ARG A 111 31.36 16.21 22.84
CA ARG A 111 32.75 15.71 22.85
C ARG A 111 33.74 16.77 23.34
N GLU A 112 33.53 18.03 22.99
CA GLU A 112 34.36 19.14 23.45
C GLU A 112 34.20 19.40 24.95
N GLU A 113 32.97 19.35 25.47
CA GLU A 113 32.70 19.45 26.91
C GLU A 113 33.39 18.33 27.70
N MET A 114 33.30 17.08 27.23
CA MET A 114 34.01 15.95 27.85
C MET A 114 35.54 16.10 27.82
N ARG A 115 36.10 16.68 26.75
CA ARG A 115 37.56 16.95 26.65
C ARG A 115 38.01 18.02 27.64
N ARG A 116 37.19 19.07 27.81
CA ARG A 116 37.42 20.17 28.75
C ARG A 116 37.35 19.70 30.21
N GLU A 117 36.36 18.86 30.54
CA GLU A 117 36.22 18.28 31.89
C GLU A 117 37.32 17.25 32.22
N ALA A 118 37.80 16.51 31.22
CA ALA A 118 38.91 15.56 31.39
C ALA A 118 40.29 16.23 31.56
N GLY A 119 40.37 17.57 31.55
CA GLY A 119 41.63 18.32 31.71
C GLY A 119 42.61 18.16 30.55
N LEU A 120 42.12 17.76 29.36
CA LEU A 120 42.92 17.57 28.15
C LEU A 120 43.00 18.84 27.28
N ASP A 121 42.75 20.02 27.86
CA ASP A 121 43.09 21.29 27.23
C ASP A 121 44.61 21.42 27.20
N ALA A 122 45.17 21.12 26.02
CA ALA A 122 46.59 21.22 25.74
C ALA A 122 47.10 22.64 26.03
N LYS A 123 48.23 22.69 26.74
CA LYS A 123 49.12 23.84 26.84
C LYS A 123 49.60 24.29 25.46
#